data_AF-A0A662U9P4-F1
#
_entry.id   AF-A0A662U9P4-F1
#
_cell.length_a   1.000
_cell.length_b   1.000
_cell.length_c   1.000
_cell.angle_alpha   90.00
_cell.angle_beta   90.00
_cell.angle_gamma   90.00
#
_symmetry.space_group_name_H-M   'P 1'
#
loop_
_entity.id
_entity.type
_entity.pdbx_description
1 polymer ?
#
loop_
_entity_poly.entity_id
_entity_poly.type
_entity_poly.pdbx_seq_one_letter_code
_entity_poly.pdbx_strand_id
1 'polypeptide(L)'
;MSEEFIIPLIIALIAAILGPWIIEYWKWRTEPKRRILQEKEIRYFNLLTNLTGFYEGQYDPTKIEIFYEHYRTAWLYVPDSVIKSINKFFEAQGIQQTELREVEKATCNMIWQMRRDFYGDTSLSPEEFLFIKPKN
;
A
#
# COMPACT_ATOMS: atom_id res chain seq x y z
N MET A 1 26.82 1.23 -53.28
CA MET A 1 25.88 1.58 -52.19
C MET A 1 26.54 2.73 -51.45
N SER A 2 25.91 3.91 -51.43
CA SER A 2 26.52 5.10 -50.81
C SER A 2 26.79 4.85 -49.33
N GLU A 3 27.87 5.42 -48.79
CA GLU A 3 28.23 5.32 -47.36
C GLU A 3 27.07 5.73 -46.45
N GLU A 4 26.21 6.64 -46.94
CA GLU A 4 24.96 7.07 -46.34
C GLU A 4 23.98 5.94 -46.01
N PHE A 5 24.06 4.79 -46.70
CA PHE A 5 23.18 3.64 -46.49
C PHE A 5 23.79 2.57 -45.58
N ILE A 6 25.12 2.51 -45.48
CA ILE A 6 25.84 1.48 -44.72
C ILE A 6 25.78 1.77 -43.22
N ILE A 7 26.00 3.03 -42.83
CA ILE A 7 25.99 3.48 -41.43
C ILE A 7 24.63 3.19 -40.74
N PRO A 8 23.47 3.62 -41.27
CA PRO A 8 22.19 3.35 -40.63
C PRO A 8 21.86 1.85 -40.57
N LEU A 9 22.30 1.05 -41.56
CA LEU A 9 22.12 -0.40 -41.54
C LEU A 9 22.89 -1.07 -40.40
N ILE A 10 24.15 -0.65 -40.18
CA ILE A 10 24.98 -1.15 -39.07
C ILE A 10 24.34 -0.75 -37.72
N ILE A 11 23.89 0.49 -37.58
CA ILE A 11 23.20 0.96 -36.36
C ILE A 11 21.93 0.14 -36.11
N ALA A 12 21.13 -0.12 -37.15
CA ALA A 12 19.91 -0.92 -37.03
C ALA A 12 20.21 -2.37 -36.61
N LEU A 13 21.26 -2.99 -37.18
CA LEU A 13 21.72 -4.33 -36.80
C LEU A 13 22.19 -4.37 -35.34
N ILE A 14 23.01 -3.40 -34.92
CA ILE A 14 23.48 -3.29 -33.54
C ILE A 14 22.30 -3.07 -32.58
N ALA A 15 21.35 -2.19 -32.92
CA ALA A 15 20.17 -1.95 -32.11
C ALA A 15 19.24 -3.17 -32.02
N ALA A 16 19.10 -3.94 -33.10
CA ALA A 16 18.32 -5.17 -33.09
C ALA A 16 18.92 -6.25 -32.19
N ILE A 17 20.25 -6.33 -32.10
CA ILE A 17 20.97 -7.28 -31.25
C ILE A 17 20.99 -6.81 -29.79
N LEU A 18 21.33 -5.54 -29.53
CA LEU A 18 21.51 -5.01 -28.18
C LEU A 18 20.20 -4.57 -27.52
N GLY A 19 19.20 -4.17 -28.30
CA GLY A 19 17.91 -3.68 -27.81
C GLY A 19 17.22 -4.64 -26.84
N PRO A 20 17.03 -5.92 -27.20
CA PRO A 20 16.43 -6.91 -26.30
C PRO A 20 17.21 -7.08 -24.99
N TRP A 21 18.55 -7.07 -25.04
CA TRP A 21 19.40 -7.17 -23.84
C TRP A 21 19.24 -5.98 -22.90
N ILE A 22 19.17 -4.77 -23.47
CA ILE A 22 18.94 -3.55 -22.70
C ILE A 22 17.54 -3.60 -22.07
N ILE A 23 16.50 -3.96 -22.82
CA ILE A 23 15.13 -4.05 -22.30
C ILE A 23 15.04 -5.08 -21.17
N GLU A 24 15.60 -6.28 -21.36
CA GLU A 24 15.55 -7.35 -20.35
C GLU A 24 16.34 -6.97 -19.09
N TYR A 25 17.49 -6.32 -19.24
CA TYR A 25 18.27 -5.80 -18.12
C TYR A 25 17.47 -4.78 -17.29
N TRP A 26 16.77 -3.85 -17.95
CA TRP A 26 15.92 -2.87 -17.28
C TRP A 26 14.71 -3.52 -16.62
N LYS A 27 14.09 -4.50 -17.28
CA LYS A 27 12.96 -5.26 -16.75
C LYS A 27 13.35 -6.02 -15.49
N TRP A 28 14.47 -6.75 -15.51
CA TRP A 28 14.96 -7.50 -14.36
C TRP A 28 15.25 -6.61 -13.15
N ARG A 29 15.72 -5.37 -13.40
CA ARG A 29 16.02 -4.41 -12.33
C ARG A 29 14.78 -3.73 -11.74
N THR A 30 13.71 -3.61 -12.52
CA THR A 30 12.50 -2.83 -12.14
C THR A 30 11.33 -3.71 -11.71
N GLU A 31 11.16 -4.89 -12.29
CA GLU A 31 10.05 -5.79 -11.97
C GLU A 31 9.98 -6.19 -10.49
N PRO A 32 11.06 -6.61 -9.83
CA PRO A 32 10.97 -7.02 -8.43
C PRO A 32 10.47 -5.89 -7.52
N LYS A 33 10.97 -4.67 -7.74
CA LYS A 33 10.54 -3.48 -6.99
C LYS A 33 9.07 -3.15 -7.24
N ARG A 34 8.63 -3.23 -8.50
CA ARG A 34 7.22 -3.02 -8.86
C ARG A 34 6.31 -4.06 -8.22
N ARG A 35 6.70 -5.34 -8.26
CA ARG A 35 5.94 -6.43 -7.63
C ARG A 35 5.82 -6.22 -6.13
N ILE A 36 6.91 -5.91 -5.44
CA ILE A 36 6.88 -5.62 -4.00
C ILE A 36 5.94 -4.46 -3.69
N LEU A 37 5.99 -3.37 -4.48
CA LEU A 37 5.11 -2.22 -4.27
C LEU A 37 3.64 -2.56 -4.53
N GLN A 38 3.34 -3.34 -5.58
CA GLN A 38 1.99 -3.80 -5.90
C GLN A 38 1.43 -4.72 -4.81
N GLU A 39 2.21 -5.69 -4.35
CA GLU A 39 1.81 -6.59 -3.27
C GLU A 39 1.54 -5.80 -1.98
N LYS A 40 2.36 -4.80 -1.69
CA LYS A 40 2.17 -3.89 -0.57
C LYS A 40 0.89 -3.07 -0.69
N GLU A 41 0.63 -2.52 -1.86
CA GLU A 41 -0.59 -1.78 -2.17
C GLU A 41 -1.84 -2.64 -1.96
N ILE A 42 -1.85 -3.86 -2.48
CA ILE A 42 -2.97 -4.81 -2.33
C ILE A 42 -3.25 -5.10 -0.85
N ARG A 43 -2.22 -5.32 -0.04
CA ARG A 43 -2.38 -5.60 1.40
C ARG A 43 -3.01 -4.42 2.13
N TYR A 44 -2.54 -3.19 1.88
CA TYR A 44 -3.10 -2.00 2.50
C TYR A 44 -4.48 -1.66 1.99
N PHE A 45 -4.72 -1.82 0.68
CA PHE A 45 -6.05 -1.67 0.10
C PHE A 45 -7.06 -2.60 0.77
N ASN A 46 -6.70 -3.87 0.96
CA ASN A 46 -7.57 -4.85 1.60
C ASN A 46 -7.86 -4.51 3.07
N LEU A 47 -6.89 -4.04 3.84
CA LEU A 47 -7.14 -3.57 5.21
C LEU A 47 -8.04 -2.34 5.23
N LEU A 48 -7.72 -1.31 4.42
CA LEU A 48 -8.42 -0.02 4.45
C LEU A 48 -9.87 -0.10 3.93
N THR A 49 -10.14 -0.95 2.93
CA THR A 49 -11.50 -1.13 2.41
C THR A 49 -12.42 -1.81 3.43
N ASN A 50 -11.88 -2.77 4.19
CA ASN A 50 -12.62 -3.52 5.20
C ASN A 50 -12.69 -2.80 6.56
N LEU A 51 -11.85 -1.79 6.79
CA LEU A 51 -11.89 -0.94 7.98
C LEU A 51 -13.26 -0.30 8.23
N THR A 52 -14.01 -0.02 7.16
CA THR A 52 -15.37 0.53 7.23
C THR A 52 -16.34 -0.31 8.07
N GLY A 53 -16.09 -1.62 8.20
CA GLY A 53 -16.90 -2.50 9.05
C GLY A 53 -16.84 -2.15 10.54
N PHE A 54 -15.85 -1.36 10.98
CA PHE A 54 -15.72 -0.89 12.36
C PHE A 54 -16.34 0.50 12.60
N TYR A 55 -16.87 1.17 11.58
CA TYR A 55 -17.43 2.51 11.74
C TYR A 55 -18.83 2.47 12.36
N GLU A 56 -19.08 3.37 13.31
CA GLU A 56 -20.42 3.54 13.89
C GLU A 56 -21.46 3.84 12.81
N GLY A 57 -22.57 3.09 12.83
CA GLY A 57 -23.62 3.16 11.81
C GLY A 57 -23.34 2.34 10.54
N GLN A 58 -22.15 1.74 10.40
CA GLN A 58 -21.79 0.82 9.30
C GLN A 58 -21.17 -0.48 9.82
N TYR A 59 -21.57 -0.92 11.02
CA TYR A 59 -21.07 -2.16 11.59
C TYR A 59 -21.38 -3.36 10.67
N ASP A 60 -20.34 -4.00 10.15
CA ASP A 60 -20.44 -5.12 9.22
C ASP A 60 -19.50 -6.26 9.65
N PRO A 61 -20.05 -7.32 10.28
CA PRO A 61 -19.27 -8.48 10.74
C PRO A 61 -18.44 -9.14 9.63
N THR A 62 -18.92 -9.12 8.39
CA THR A 62 -18.24 -9.77 7.27
C THR A 62 -16.95 -9.03 6.94
N LYS A 63 -17.02 -7.70 6.85
CA LYS A 63 -15.84 -6.86 6.65
C LYS A 63 -14.86 -6.95 7.82
N ILE A 64 -15.37 -7.04 9.04
CA ILE A 64 -14.53 -7.22 10.23
C ILE A 64 -13.74 -8.53 10.15
N GLU A 65 -14.37 -9.66 9.79
CA GLU A 65 -13.65 -10.93 9.65
C GLU A 65 -12.61 -10.87 8.53
N ILE A 66 -12.95 -10.29 7.37
CA ILE A 66 -12.00 -10.09 6.26
C ILE A 66 -10.82 -9.21 6.72
N PHE A 67 -11.07 -8.16 7.51
CA PHE A 67 -10.02 -7.35 8.10
C PHE A 67 -9.08 -8.18 9.00
N TYR A 68 -9.64 -9.06 9.84
CA TYR A 68 -8.85 -9.95 10.70
C TYR A 68 -8.01 -10.93 9.89
N GLU A 69 -8.53 -11.51 8.81
CA GLU A 69 -7.76 -12.36 7.90
C GLU A 69 -6.56 -11.61 7.31
N HIS A 70 -6.78 -10.41 6.80
CA HIS A 70 -5.68 -9.59 6.26
C HIS A 70 -4.68 -9.18 7.34
N TYR A 71 -5.15 -8.83 8.54
CA TYR A 71 -4.27 -8.53 9.67
C TYR A 71 -3.36 -9.72 10.02
N ARG A 72 -3.90 -10.96 10.09
CA ARG A 72 -3.10 -12.18 10.34
C ARG A 72 -1.97 -12.32 9.32
N THR A 73 -2.27 -12.09 8.04
CA THR A 73 -1.25 -12.16 6.99
C THR A 73 -0.27 -10.98 7.03
N ALA A 74 -0.69 -9.81 7.49
CA ALA A 74 0.14 -8.61 7.53
C ALA A 74 1.40 -8.81 8.40
N TRP A 75 1.31 -9.61 9.47
CA TRP A 75 2.43 -9.94 10.35
C TRP A 75 3.69 -10.44 9.64
N LEU A 76 3.53 -11.07 8.47
CA LEU A 76 4.65 -11.63 7.72
C LEU A 76 5.32 -10.62 6.79
N TYR A 77 4.67 -9.50 6.48
CA TYR A 77 5.06 -8.67 5.32
C TYR A 77 5.05 -7.17 5.53
N VAL A 78 4.43 -6.67 6.60
CA VAL A 78 4.41 -5.24 6.92
C VAL A 78 5.36 -4.95 8.08
N PRO A 79 5.89 -3.71 8.19
CA PRO A 79 6.82 -3.39 9.27
C PRO A 79 6.17 -3.42 10.66
N ASP A 80 6.98 -3.62 11.68
CA ASP A 80 6.60 -3.58 13.09
C ASP A 80 5.81 -2.33 13.47
N SER A 81 6.15 -1.16 12.91
CA SER A 81 5.46 0.10 13.21
C SER A 81 3.99 0.05 12.80
N VAL A 82 3.71 -0.57 11.66
CA VAL A 82 2.34 -0.78 11.15
C VAL A 82 1.61 -1.79 12.02
N ILE A 83 2.21 -2.94 12.33
CA ILE A 83 1.59 -3.95 13.22
C ILE A 83 1.26 -3.36 14.59
N LYS A 84 2.21 -2.65 15.22
CA LYS A 84 1.98 -2.00 16.51
C LYS A 84 0.84 -0.97 16.44
N SER A 85 0.70 -0.25 15.33
CA SER A 85 -0.40 0.69 15.16
C SER A 85 -1.77 0.03 14.98
N ILE A 86 -1.83 -1.12 14.29
CA ILE A 86 -3.05 -1.92 14.16
C ILE A 86 -3.44 -2.51 15.53
N ASN A 87 -2.47 -2.97 16.33
CA ASN A 87 -2.73 -3.50 17.67
C ASN A 87 -3.34 -2.42 18.57
N LYS A 88 -2.80 -1.19 18.53
CA LYS A 88 -3.39 -0.05 19.25
C LYS A 88 -4.80 0.28 18.79
N PHE A 89 -5.10 0.12 17.50
CA PHE A 89 -6.46 0.22 16.99
C PHE A 89 -7.38 -0.84 17.61
N PHE A 90 -6.95 -2.10 17.67
CA PHE A 90 -7.74 -3.15 18.33
C PHE A 90 -7.92 -2.93 19.84
N GLU A 91 -6.88 -2.47 20.53
CA GLU A 91 -6.96 -2.09 21.94
C GLU A 91 -8.01 -0.99 22.14
N ALA A 92 -7.99 0.05 21.29
CA ALA A 92 -8.99 1.11 21.34
C ALA A 92 -10.41 0.62 21.00
N GLN A 93 -10.56 -0.35 20.09
CA GLN A 93 -11.86 -0.93 19.76
C GLN A 93 -12.43 -1.86 20.85
N GLY A 94 -11.55 -2.62 21.52
CA GLY A 94 -11.95 -3.65 22.48
C GLY A 94 -12.29 -3.15 23.89
N ILE A 95 -12.02 -1.88 24.19
CA ILE A 95 -12.33 -1.28 25.49
C ILE A 95 -13.80 -0.83 25.47
N GLN A 96 -14.65 -1.44 26.29
CA GLN A 96 -16.09 -1.10 26.42
C GLN A 96 -16.39 0.37 26.81
N GLN A 97 -15.35 1.14 27.15
CA GLN A 97 -15.42 2.56 27.57
C GLN A 97 -14.45 3.45 26.81
N THR A 98 -14.04 3.10 25.59
CA THR A 98 -13.21 4.02 24.83
C THR A 98 -14.07 5.19 24.38
N GLU A 99 -13.65 6.40 24.71
CA GLU A 99 -14.18 7.58 24.05
C GLU A 99 -13.97 7.39 22.54
N LEU A 100 -15.03 7.60 21.75
CA LEU A 100 -15.06 7.56 20.28
C LEU A 100 -13.82 8.20 19.65
N ARG A 101 -13.31 9.24 20.31
CA ARG A 101 -12.10 9.99 19.98
C ARG A 101 -10.80 9.18 20.00
N GLU A 102 -10.64 8.23 20.92
CA GLU A 102 -9.43 7.41 21.02
C GLU A 102 -9.38 6.35 19.93
N VAL A 103 -10.53 5.78 19.56
CA VAL A 103 -10.65 4.89 18.39
C VAL A 103 -10.31 5.64 17.11
N GLU A 104 -10.86 6.85 16.95
CA GLU A 104 -10.55 7.72 15.81
C GLU A 104 -9.06 8.04 15.73
N LYS A 105 -8.42 8.45 16.84
CA LYS A 105 -6.97 8.69 16.89
C LYS A 105 -6.16 7.45 16.54
N ALA A 106 -6.51 6.29 17.09
CA ALA A 106 -5.81 5.04 16.82
C ALA A 106 -5.93 4.66 15.33
N THR A 107 -7.11 4.87 14.75
CA THR A 107 -7.37 4.66 13.32
C THR A 107 -6.55 5.61 12.45
N CYS A 108 -6.57 6.92 12.74
CA CYS A 108 -5.76 7.92 12.06
C CYS A 108 -4.27 7.56 12.08
N ASN A 109 -3.75 7.19 13.26
CA ASN A 109 -2.35 6.80 13.40
C ASN A 109 -2.02 5.50 12.64
N MET A 110 -2.93 4.52 12.62
CA MET A 110 -2.77 3.30 11.83
C MET A 110 -2.64 3.61 10.34
N ILE A 111 -3.56 4.41 9.79
CA ILE A 111 -3.53 4.83 8.38
C ILE A 111 -2.25 5.61 8.07
N TRP A 112 -1.83 6.47 8.98
CA TRP A 112 -0.60 7.24 8.84
C TRP A 112 0.65 6.36 8.80
N GLN A 113 0.74 5.32 9.63
CA GLN A 113 1.86 4.37 9.60
C GLN A 113 1.89 3.58 8.29
N MET A 114 0.74 3.14 7.79
CA MET A 114 0.65 2.48 6.47
C MET A 114 1.13 3.42 5.36
N ARG A 115 0.73 4.69 5.39
CA ARG A 115 1.16 5.71 4.43
C ARG A 115 2.67 5.92 4.48
N ARG A 116 3.24 6.05 5.68
CA ARG A 116 4.68 6.23 5.87
C ARG A 116 5.49 5.05 5.37
N ASP A 117 5.00 3.86 5.62
CA ASP A 117 5.64 2.68 5.07
C ASP A 117 5.53 2.65 3.53
N PHE A 118 4.40 3.05 2.95
CA PHE A 118 4.20 3.05 1.50
C PHE A 118 5.03 4.11 0.75
N TYR A 119 5.03 5.36 1.24
CA TYR A 119 5.64 6.51 0.55
C TYR A 119 6.92 7.04 1.19
N GLY A 120 7.26 6.61 2.41
CA GLY A 120 8.35 7.18 3.20
C GLY A 120 7.89 8.41 3.99
N ASP A 121 8.68 9.49 3.94
CA ASP A 121 8.36 10.71 4.67
C ASP A 121 7.14 11.43 4.06
N THR A 122 6.27 11.92 4.93
CA THR A 122 5.02 12.62 4.56
C THR A 122 4.87 13.85 5.43
N SER A 123 4.42 14.96 4.83
CA SER A 123 4.10 16.19 5.57
C SER A 123 2.76 16.12 6.29
N LEU A 124 1.90 15.17 5.90
CA LEU A 124 0.59 14.97 6.53
C LEU A 124 0.73 14.42 7.94
N SER A 125 -0.02 14.97 8.89
CA SER A 125 -0.21 14.43 10.23
C SER A 125 -1.37 13.42 10.27
N PRO A 126 -1.43 12.52 11.27
CA PRO A 126 -2.54 11.59 11.42
C PRO A 126 -3.92 12.27 11.49
N GLU A 127 -3.99 13.44 12.13
CA GLU A 127 -5.24 14.18 12.37
C GLU A 127 -5.85 14.78 11.10
N GLU A 128 -5.07 14.88 10.02
CA GLU A 128 -5.56 15.35 8.71
C GLU A 128 -6.38 14.28 7.97
N PHE A 129 -6.41 13.03 8.45
CA PHE A 129 -7.31 12.02 7.92
C PHE A 129 -8.75 12.27 8.39
N LEU A 130 -9.67 12.43 7.43
CA LEU A 130 -11.08 12.71 7.70
C LEU A 130 -11.94 11.45 7.52
N PHE A 131 -12.78 11.17 8.52
CA PHE A 131 -13.80 10.13 8.42
C PHE A 131 -14.98 10.61 7.57
N ILE A 132 -15.19 9.97 6.42
CA ILE A 132 -16.35 10.26 5.57
C ILE A 132 -17.54 9.46 6.10
N LYS A 133 -18.50 10.15 6.72
CA LYS A 133 -19.79 9.59 7.13
C LYS A 133 -20.86 10.03 6.12
N PRO A 134 -21.71 9.11 5.59
CA PRO A 134 -22.83 9.53 4.75
C PRO A 134 -23.76 10.45 5.56
N LYS A 135 -24.32 11.46 4.90
CA LYS A 135 -25.40 12.26 5.50
C LYS A 135 -26.60 11.33 5.72
N ASN A 136 -27.03 11.18 6.96
CA ASN A 136 -28.31 10.57 7.32
C ASN A 136 -29.48 11.39 6.77
#